data_AF-A0A9W9ZTC3-F1
#
_entry.id   AF-A0A9W9ZTC3-F1
#
_cell.length_a   1.000
_cell.length_b   1.000
_cell.length_c   1.000
_cell.angle_alpha   90.00
_cell.angle_beta   90.00
_cell.angle_gamma   90.00
#
_symmetry.space_group_name_H-M   'P 1'
#
loop_
_entity.id
_entity.type
_entity.pdbx_description
1 polymer ?
#
loop_
_entity_poly.entity_id
_entity_poly.type
_entity_poly.pdbx_seq_one_letter_code
_entity_poly.pdbx_strand_id
1 'polypeptide(L)'
;MSTAAGTKMANVGISWPQAEYIGSGAGYFTSKFSLSEESITYVTPGVIESIKSIPVKAGKAFTIAEYGCADGGTSMPLMYACVKELKNLNGKELEVHINYEDMPENDYNSLFYFSQGLLPGPSSYLTDFPNVFVSATGTNFYDQCFPSGSVNFGFSCMAAQWLSRKPCNLTKALLHKFSEVLDEKNEFSRQAETDWERFLLMRARELSEGGKLVLVMFLDREDCKHCYSLYNGLYKVLEGMAKDNIITEMR
;
A
#
# COMPACT_ATOMS: atom_id res chain seq x y z
N MET A 1 30.19 33.39 -55.83
CA MET A 1 30.57 33.73 -54.43
C MET A 1 29.32 34.18 -53.69
N SER A 2 29.24 33.84 -52.42
CA SER A 2 28.22 34.20 -51.43
C SER A 2 27.12 33.16 -51.18
N THR A 3 27.48 32.28 -50.24
CA THR A 3 26.67 31.34 -49.48
C THR A 3 25.88 32.08 -48.39
N ALA A 4 24.57 31.84 -48.28
CA ALA A 4 23.80 32.17 -47.09
C ALA A 4 23.35 30.86 -46.42
N ALA A 5 23.92 30.63 -45.24
CA ALA A 5 23.76 29.43 -44.43
C ALA A 5 22.34 29.31 -43.87
N GLY A 6 21.73 28.14 -44.07
CA GLY A 6 20.55 27.74 -43.32
C GLY A 6 20.96 27.31 -41.91
N THR A 7 20.54 28.07 -40.91
CA THR A 7 20.67 27.68 -39.51
C THR A 7 19.71 26.52 -39.23
N LYS A 8 20.24 25.30 -39.17
CA LYS A 8 19.54 24.16 -38.56
C LYS A 8 19.29 24.49 -37.10
N MET A 9 18.03 24.70 -36.72
CA MET A 9 17.65 24.57 -35.31
C MET A 9 17.93 23.12 -34.92
N ALA A 10 18.90 22.94 -34.03
CA ALA A 10 19.12 21.66 -33.38
C ALA A 10 17.84 21.33 -32.60
N ASN A 11 17.12 20.31 -33.04
CA ASN A 11 16.17 19.61 -32.17
C ASN A 11 17.00 18.97 -31.06
N VAL A 12 17.19 19.72 -29.97
CA VAL A 12 17.56 19.15 -28.69
C VAL A 12 16.32 18.39 -28.24
N GLY A 13 16.25 17.12 -28.64
CA GLY A 13 15.23 16.19 -28.19
C GLY A 13 15.37 16.05 -26.68
N ILE A 14 14.64 16.88 -25.94
CA ILE A 14 14.32 16.62 -24.54
C ILE A 14 13.37 15.43 -24.60
N SER A 15 13.90 14.21 -24.48
CA SER A 15 13.08 13.06 -24.16
C SER A 15 12.56 13.29 -22.75
N TRP A 16 11.38 13.87 -22.64
CA TRP A 16 10.62 13.83 -21.41
C TRP A 16 10.52 12.36 -20.99
N PRO A 17 10.78 12.00 -19.72
CA PRO A 17 10.36 10.71 -19.23
C PRO A 17 8.85 10.68 -19.40
N GLN A 18 8.36 10.03 -20.45
CA GLN A 18 6.96 9.66 -20.53
C GLN A 18 6.72 8.83 -19.27
N ALA A 19 5.85 9.31 -18.39
CA ALA A 19 5.29 8.43 -17.37
C ALA A 19 4.72 7.24 -18.14
N GLU A 20 5.42 6.11 -18.07
CA GLU A 20 5.07 4.92 -18.81
C GLU A 20 3.66 4.54 -18.36
N TYR A 21 2.69 4.60 -19.28
CA TYR A 21 1.36 4.09 -18.99
C TYR A 21 1.51 2.57 -18.85
N ILE A 22 1.49 2.10 -17.60
CA ILE A 22 1.58 0.69 -17.30
C ILE A 22 0.15 0.20 -17.08
N GLY A 23 -0.28 -0.67 -17.99
CA GLY A 23 -1.62 -1.24 -17.96
C GLY A 23 -1.83 -2.11 -16.72
N SER A 24 -3.10 -2.26 -16.32
CA SER A 24 -3.51 -3.22 -15.30
C SER A 24 -2.96 -4.62 -15.61
N GLY A 25 -2.50 -5.32 -14.57
CA GLY A 25 -1.90 -6.66 -14.68
C GLY A 25 -0.39 -6.69 -14.89
N ALA A 26 0.31 -5.55 -14.82
CA ALA A 26 1.76 -5.49 -15.06
C ALA A 26 2.62 -5.45 -13.77
N GLY A 27 2.01 -5.47 -12.58
CA GLY A 27 2.74 -5.42 -11.31
C GLY A 27 3.49 -4.10 -11.08
N TYR A 28 2.88 -2.98 -11.49
CA TYR A 28 3.54 -1.68 -11.47
C TYR A 28 4.00 -1.26 -10.07
N PHE A 29 3.13 -1.41 -9.06
CA PHE A 29 3.42 -0.96 -7.70
C PHE A 29 4.61 -1.74 -7.14
N THR A 30 4.57 -3.07 -7.24
CA THR A 30 5.68 -3.94 -6.85
C THR A 30 6.99 -3.58 -7.57
N SER A 31 6.93 -3.22 -8.86
CA SER A 31 8.14 -2.84 -9.62
C SER A 31 8.79 -1.51 -9.20
N LYS A 32 8.07 -0.64 -8.48
CA LYS A 32 8.52 0.72 -8.14
C LYS A 32 8.68 0.97 -6.65
N PHE A 33 8.00 0.20 -5.79
CA PHE A 33 7.86 0.53 -4.38
C PHE A 33 8.63 -0.42 -3.46
N SER A 34 9.97 -0.47 -3.60
CA SER A 34 10.84 -1.35 -2.80
C SER A 34 10.79 -1.08 -1.29
N LEU A 35 10.38 0.11 -0.88
CA LEU A 35 10.32 0.50 0.53
C LEU A 35 9.30 -0.33 1.34
N SER A 36 8.18 -0.74 0.74
CA SER A 36 7.23 -1.64 1.39
C SER A 36 7.82 -3.04 1.56
N GLU A 37 8.51 -3.55 0.54
CA GLU A 37 9.18 -4.86 0.56
C GLU A 37 10.26 -4.93 1.66
N GLU A 38 11.11 -3.91 1.79
CA GLU A 38 12.12 -3.83 2.85
C GLU A 38 11.48 -3.82 4.25
N SER A 39 10.39 -3.05 4.42
CA SER A 39 9.69 -2.95 5.70
C SER A 39 8.98 -4.25 6.07
N ILE A 40 8.36 -4.92 5.09
CA ILE A 40 7.74 -6.24 5.24
C ILE A 40 8.80 -7.28 5.63
N THR A 41 9.94 -7.26 4.95
CA THR A 41 11.08 -8.16 5.26
C THR A 41 11.56 -7.96 6.69
N TYR A 42 11.70 -6.71 7.14
CA TYR A 42 12.11 -6.39 8.50
C TYR A 42 11.16 -6.94 9.57
N VAL A 43 9.85 -6.83 9.37
CA VAL A 43 8.86 -7.30 10.35
C VAL A 43 8.53 -8.79 10.25
N THR A 44 8.92 -9.45 9.16
CA THR A 44 8.58 -10.86 8.88
C THR A 44 8.87 -11.79 10.06
N PRO A 45 10.04 -11.77 10.73
CA PRO A 45 10.28 -12.65 11.87
C PRO A 45 9.25 -12.49 13.00
N GLY A 46 8.87 -11.25 13.34
CA GLY A 46 7.87 -10.97 14.36
C GLY A 46 6.44 -11.35 13.94
N VAL A 47 6.14 -11.24 12.65
CA VAL A 47 4.88 -11.74 12.08
C VAL A 47 4.80 -13.26 12.21
N ILE A 48 5.88 -13.99 11.88
CA ILE A 48 5.89 -15.45 11.99
C ILE A 48 5.73 -15.92 13.44
N GLU A 49 6.35 -15.24 14.41
CA GLU A 49 6.08 -15.52 15.83
C GLU A 49 4.63 -15.22 16.24
N SER A 50 4.01 -14.19 15.64
CA SER A 50 2.59 -13.93 15.84
C SER A 50 1.72 -15.05 15.26
N ILE A 51 2.00 -15.52 14.04
CA ILE A 51 1.31 -16.63 13.40
C ILE A 51 1.34 -17.90 14.26
N LYS A 52 2.52 -18.28 14.78
CA LYS A 52 2.70 -19.45 15.65
C LYS A 52 1.81 -19.44 16.89
N SER A 53 1.49 -18.25 17.40
CA SER A 53 0.75 -18.08 18.64
C SER A 53 -0.77 -18.00 18.47
N ILE A 54 -1.28 -17.88 17.25
CA ILE A 54 -2.73 -17.78 16.99
C ILE A 54 -3.32 -19.20 17.01
N PRO A 55 -4.38 -19.47 17.79
CA PRO A 55 -4.97 -20.80 17.86
C PRO A 55 -5.67 -21.17 16.55
N VAL A 56 -5.31 -22.34 16.01
CA VAL A 56 -6.01 -22.94 14.87
C VAL A 56 -7.17 -23.80 15.37
N LYS A 57 -8.39 -23.50 14.92
CA LYS A 57 -9.60 -24.24 15.31
C LYS A 57 -9.84 -25.39 14.33
N ALA A 58 -9.96 -26.61 14.83
CA ALA A 58 -10.23 -27.78 13.99
C ALA A 58 -11.50 -27.61 13.16
N GLY A 59 -11.43 -27.97 11.88
CA GLY A 59 -12.56 -27.86 10.93
C GLY A 59 -12.90 -26.43 10.50
N LYS A 60 -12.04 -25.43 10.79
CA LYS A 60 -12.17 -24.07 10.27
C LYS A 60 -10.91 -23.68 9.50
N ALA A 61 -11.08 -22.94 8.41
CA ALA A 61 -9.98 -22.33 7.70
C ALA A 61 -9.27 -21.29 8.58
N PHE A 62 -7.97 -21.14 8.38
CA PHE A 62 -7.19 -20.02 8.93
C PHE A 62 -7.23 -18.86 7.94
N THR A 63 -7.88 -17.76 8.32
CA THR A 63 -8.05 -16.59 7.46
C THR A 63 -7.00 -15.51 7.76
N ILE A 64 -6.24 -15.17 6.73
CA ILE A 64 -5.33 -14.03 6.68
C ILE A 64 -6.01 -12.91 5.88
N ALA A 65 -6.05 -11.70 6.42
CA ALA A 65 -6.53 -10.51 5.72
C ALA A 65 -5.40 -9.47 5.60
N GLU A 66 -5.11 -9.05 4.37
CA GLU A 66 -4.27 -7.89 4.11
C GLU A 66 -5.13 -6.67 3.81
N TYR A 67 -4.94 -5.58 4.56
CA TYR A 67 -5.67 -4.32 4.38
C TYR A 67 -4.78 -3.29 3.66
N GLY A 68 -5.20 -2.88 2.47
CA GLY A 68 -4.42 -2.06 1.53
C GLY A 68 -3.32 -2.85 0.84
N CYS A 69 -3.70 -3.84 0.02
CA CYS A 69 -2.75 -4.76 -0.61
C CYS A 69 -2.00 -4.22 -1.83
N ALA A 70 -2.45 -3.10 -2.42
CA ALA A 70 -2.03 -2.68 -3.75
C ALA A 70 -2.09 -3.85 -4.76
N ASP A 71 -1.00 -4.11 -5.49
CA ASP A 71 -0.93 -5.26 -6.41
C ASP A 71 -0.49 -6.59 -5.73
N GLY A 72 -0.33 -6.63 -4.41
CA GLY A 72 -0.03 -7.82 -3.61
C GLY A 72 1.38 -8.41 -3.77
N GLY A 73 2.17 -7.97 -4.76
CA GLY A 73 3.48 -8.57 -5.03
C GLY A 73 4.48 -8.32 -3.90
N THR A 74 4.48 -7.14 -3.26
CA THR A 74 5.42 -6.82 -2.17
C THR A 74 5.16 -7.61 -0.88
N SER A 75 3.91 -8.02 -0.63
CA SER A 75 3.54 -8.81 0.56
C SER A 75 3.56 -10.31 0.32
N MET A 76 3.59 -10.76 -0.94
CA MET A 76 3.58 -12.18 -1.30
C MET A 76 4.64 -13.02 -0.57
N PRO A 77 5.91 -12.58 -0.40
CA PRO A 77 6.90 -13.34 0.36
C PRO A 77 6.49 -13.58 1.82
N LEU A 78 5.87 -12.58 2.47
CA LEU A 78 5.36 -12.70 3.82
C LEU A 78 4.19 -13.68 3.88
N MET A 79 3.24 -13.56 2.96
CA MET A 79 2.08 -14.45 2.88
C MET A 79 2.53 -15.90 2.66
N TYR A 80 3.51 -16.12 1.77
CA TYR A 80 4.13 -17.42 1.56
C TYR A 80 4.75 -17.98 2.85
N ALA A 81 5.52 -17.18 3.58
CA ALA A 81 6.14 -17.58 4.83
C ALA A 81 5.08 -17.93 5.91
N CYS A 82 4.00 -17.15 5.98
CA CYS A 82 2.87 -17.42 6.89
C CYS A 82 2.19 -18.76 6.55
N VAL A 83 1.87 -19.00 5.27
CA VAL A 83 1.28 -20.26 4.80
C VAL A 83 2.19 -21.44 5.13
N LYS A 84 3.47 -21.32 4.80
CA LYS A 84 4.46 -22.36 5.06
C LYS A 84 4.50 -22.74 6.54
N GLU A 85 4.56 -21.74 7.42
CA GLU A 85 4.60 -21.96 8.86
C GLU A 85 3.31 -22.60 9.38
N LEU A 86 2.15 -22.10 8.96
CA LEU A 86 0.85 -22.68 9.32
C LEU A 86 0.76 -24.16 8.93
N LYS A 87 1.22 -24.52 7.73
CA LYS A 87 1.21 -25.91 7.22
C LYS A 87 2.22 -26.79 7.96
N ASN A 88 3.39 -26.25 8.32
CA ASN A 88 4.38 -26.97 9.12
C ASN A 88 3.85 -27.36 10.50
N LEU A 89 3.12 -26.44 11.15
CA LEU A 89 2.62 -26.64 12.51
C LEU A 89 1.33 -27.47 12.57
N ASN A 90 0.46 -27.33 11.57
CA ASN A 90 -0.91 -27.86 11.62
C ASN A 90 -1.20 -28.93 10.56
N GLY A 91 -0.22 -29.23 9.69
CA GLY A 91 -0.35 -30.19 8.60
C GLY A 91 -0.86 -29.58 7.29
N LYS A 92 -0.70 -30.33 6.20
CA LYS A 92 -1.03 -29.89 4.84
C LYS A 92 -2.53 -29.72 4.58
N GLU A 93 -3.36 -30.41 5.36
CA GLU A 93 -4.83 -30.39 5.23
C GLU A 93 -5.47 -29.12 5.80
N LEU A 94 -4.75 -28.32 6.60
CA LEU A 94 -5.29 -27.06 7.11
C LEU A 94 -5.70 -26.15 5.94
N GLU A 95 -6.96 -25.76 5.85
CA GLU A 95 -7.37 -24.75 4.87
C GLU A 95 -6.83 -23.37 5.29
N VAL A 96 -6.13 -22.69 4.37
CA VAL A 96 -5.68 -21.31 4.58
C VAL A 96 -6.37 -20.43 3.55
N HIS A 97 -7.05 -19.40 4.02
CA HIS A 97 -7.68 -18.41 3.16
C HIS A 97 -6.95 -17.08 3.29
N ILE A 98 -6.50 -16.51 2.18
CA ILE A 98 -5.87 -15.19 2.15
C ILE A 98 -6.78 -14.25 1.38
N ASN A 99 -7.23 -13.20 2.05
CA ASN A 99 -7.98 -12.13 1.41
C ASN A 99 -7.14 -10.86 1.30
N TYR A 100 -7.09 -10.30 0.11
CA TYR A 100 -6.45 -9.02 -0.19
C TYR A 100 -7.52 -7.95 -0.31
N GLU A 101 -7.51 -7.00 0.61
CA GLU A 101 -8.42 -5.87 0.60
C GLU A 101 -7.70 -4.62 0.10
N ASP A 102 -8.35 -3.87 -0.77
CA ASP A 102 -7.96 -2.52 -1.20
C ASP A 102 -9.19 -1.79 -1.75
N MET A 103 -9.00 -0.57 -2.25
CA MET A 103 -10.02 0.22 -2.90
C MET A 103 -10.58 -0.48 -4.17
N PRO A 104 -11.83 -0.17 -4.59
CA PRO A 104 -12.43 -0.76 -5.78
C PRO A 104 -11.64 -0.52 -7.07
N GLU A 105 -10.92 0.59 -7.17
CA GLU A 105 -10.13 0.99 -8.34
C GLU A 105 -8.74 0.33 -8.41
N ASN A 106 -8.39 -0.51 -7.42
CA ASN A 106 -7.10 -1.17 -7.36
C ASN A 106 -6.88 -2.16 -8.52
N ASP A 107 -5.61 -2.42 -8.86
CA ASP A 107 -5.21 -3.36 -9.90
C ASP A 107 -5.22 -4.82 -9.40
N TYR A 108 -6.41 -5.35 -9.21
CA TYR A 108 -6.60 -6.76 -8.81
C TYR A 108 -6.10 -7.76 -9.87
N ASN A 109 -5.96 -7.37 -11.14
CA ASN A 109 -5.40 -8.27 -12.15
C ASN A 109 -3.95 -8.60 -11.83
N SER A 110 -3.14 -7.60 -11.43
CA SER A 110 -1.76 -7.83 -11.01
C SER A 110 -1.69 -8.74 -9.78
N LEU A 111 -2.56 -8.51 -8.79
CA LEU A 111 -2.68 -9.39 -7.62
C LEU A 111 -2.92 -10.84 -8.04
N PHE A 112 -3.93 -11.09 -8.88
CA PHE A 112 -4.26 -12.45 -9.29
C PHE A 112 -3.14 -13.07 -10.14
N TYR A 113 -2.46 -12.30 -10.97
CA TYR A 113 -1.33 -12.81 -11.75
C TYR A 113 -0.12 -13.15 -10.87
N PHE A 114 0.23 -12.34 -9.88
CA PHE A 114 1.26 -12.71 -8.89
C PHE A 114 0.85 -13.96 -8.11
N SER A 115 -0.38 -14.00 -7.59
CA SER A 115 -0.86 -15.14 -6.81
C SER A 115 -0.86 -16.45 -7.61
N GLN A 116 -0.98 -16.40 -8.94
CA GLN A 116 -0.92 -17.58 -9.82
C GLN A 116 0.46 -17.82 -10.46
N GLY A 117 1.47 -17.04 -10.10
CA GLY A 117 2.82 -17.17 -10.67
C GLY A 117 2.91 -16.79 -12.16
N LEU A 118 1.99 -15.96 -12.65
CA LEU A 118 1.92 -15.50 -14.04
C LEU A 118 2.78 -14.26 -14.30
N LEU A 119 3.22 -13.56 -13.25
CA LEU A 119 4.19 -12.48 -13.32
C LEU A 119 5.54 -12.94 -12.76
N PRO A 120 6.67 -12.43 -13.30
CA PRO A 120 7.97 -12.64 -12.68
C PRO A 120 7.96 -12.01 -11.28
N GLY A 121 8.40 -12.77 -10.28
CA GLY A 121 8.33 -12.30 -8.91
C GLY A 121 8.41 -13.42 -7.88
N PRO A 122 7.87 -13.18 -6.67
CA PRO A 122 7.96 -14.11 -5.56
C PRO A 122 7.19 -15.41 -5.80
N SER A 123 7.65 -16.49 -5.15
CA SER A 123 6.98 -17.80 -5.22
C SER A 123 5.52 -17.69 -4.81
N SER A 124 4.64 -18.34 -5.59
CA SER A 124 3.23 -18.39 -5.27
C SER A 124 2.95 -19.46 -4.21
N TYR A 125 2.25 -19.09 -3.16
CA TYR A 125 1.74 -20.05 -2.18
C TYR A 125 0.58 -20.90 -2.72
N LEU A 126 -0.10 -20.48 -3.81
CA LEU A 126 -1.14 -21.27 -4.46
C LEU A 126 -0.55 -22.44 -5.26
N THR A 127 0.63 -22.26 -5.85
CA THR A 127 1.31 -23.34 -6.59
C THR A 127 2.01 -24.32 -5.67
N ASP A 128 2.55 -23.83 -4.55
CA ASP A 128 3.48 -24.60 -3.72
C ASP A 128 2.79 -25.33 -2.55
N PHE A 129 1.59 -24.91 -2.15
CA PHE A 129 0.86 -25.50 -1.03
C PHE A 129 -0.57 -25.91 -1.42
N PRO A 130 -1.02 -27.13 -1.06
CA PRO A 130 -2.43 -27.52 -1.25
C PRO A 130 -3.33 -26.77 -0.26
N ASN A 131 -4.64 -26.72 -0.53
CA ASN A 131 -5.65 -26.16 0.38
C ASN A 131 -5.33 -24.71 0.79
N VAL A 132 -4.96 -23.88 -0.19
CA VAL A 132 -4.83 -22.43 -0.05
C VAL A 132 -5.80 -21.76 -1.01
N PHE A 133 -6.54 -20.77 -0.50
CA PHE A 133 -7.58 -20.07 -1.23
C PHE A 133 -7.29 -18.58 -1.21
N VAL A 134 -7.55 -17.91 -2.33
CA VAL A 134 -7.37 -16.46 -2.45
C VAL A 134 -8.69 -15.81 -2.86
N SER A 135 -9.00 -14.69 -2.22
CA SER A 135 -10.02 -13.76 -2.67
C SER A 135 -9.54 -12.33 -2.54
N ALA A 136 -10.29 -11.42 -3.15
CA ALA A 136 -10.07 -10.00 -3.01
C ALA A 136 -11.34 -9.30 -2.52
N THR A 137 -11.19 -8.18 -1.82
CA THR A 137 -12.30 -7.33 -1.38
C THR A 137 -12.02 -5.90 -1.81
N GLY A 138 -12.80 -5.40 -2.77
CA GLY A 138 -12.75 -4.02 -3.23
C GLY A 138 -13.65 -3.12 -2.40
N THR A 139 -13.16 -2.64 -1.26
CA THR A 139 -13.93 -1.80 -0.33
C THR A 139 -13.04 -0.72 0.28
N ASN A 140 -13.58 0.04 1.22
CA ASN A 140 -12.81 0.95 2.06
C ASN A 140 -12.53 0.26 3.40
N PHE A 141 -11.27 -0.01 3.75
CA PHE A 141 -10.95 -0.60 5.05
C PHE A 141 -11.34 0.23 6.27
N TYR A 142 -11.75 1.49 6.13
CA TYR A 142 -12.34 2.22 7.26
C TYR A 142 -13.73 1.67 7.61
N ASP A 143 -14.35 0.90 6.72
CA ASP A 143 -15.53 0.09 7.00
C ASP A 143 -15.16 -1.34 7.41
N GLN A 144 -16.19 -2.09 7.83
CA GLN A 144 -16.04 -3.51 8.08
C GLN A 144 -16.00 -4.26 6.73
N CYS A 145 -14.89 -4.95 6.48
CA CYS A 145 -14.61 -5.73 5.27
C CYS A 145 -15.01 -7.20 5.42
N PHE A 146 -14.96 -7.72 6.66
CA PHE A 146 -15.15 -9.15 6.94
C PHE A 146 -16.26 -9.41 7.96
N PRO A 147 -16.90 -10.59 7.95
CA PRO A 147 -17.78 -11.00 9.03
C PRO A 147 -17.09 -10.92 10.42
N SER A 148 -17.88 -10.71 11.47
CA SER A 148 -17.31 -10.57 12.80
C SER A 148 -16.65 -11.88 13.27
N GLY A 149 -15.44 -11.78 13.82
CA GLY A 149 -14.68 -12.93 14.31
C GLY A 149 -14.18 -13.90 13.24
N SER A 150 -14.12 -13.51 11.96
CA SER A 150 -13.70 -14.38 10.86
C SER A 150 -12.24 -14.24 10.46
N VAL A 151 -11.49 -13.26 10.98
CA VAL A 151 -10.07 -13.04 10.61
C VAL A 151 -9.16 -13.59 11.71
N ASN A 152 -8.25 -14.50 11.38
CA ASN A 152 -7.27 -15.02 12.34
C ASN A 152 -6.06 -14.09 12.43
N PHE A 153 -5.57 -13.63 11.27
CA PHE A 153 -4.42 -12.75 11.19
C PHE A 153 -4.71 -11.59 10.24
N GLY A 154 -4.57 -10.37 10.73
CA GLY A 154 -4.63 -9.14 9.94
C GLY A 154 -3.23 -8.58 9.71
N PHE A 155 -2.99 -8.08 8.51
CA PHE A 155 -1.76 -7.38 8.15
C PHE A 155 -2.11 -6.09 7.40
N SER A 156 -1.40 -5.00 7.67
CA SER A 156 -1.45 -3.80 6.85
C SER A 156 -0.07 -3.16 6.82
N CYS A 157 0.40 -2.80 5.62
CA CYS A 157 1.69 -2.17 5.42
C CYS A 157 1.54 -0.92 4.57
N MET A 158 1.90 0.24 5.14
CA MET A 158 1.91 1.53 4.47
C MET A 158 0.58 1.88 3.79
N ALA A 159 -0.54 1.50 4.41
CA ALA A 159 -1.88 1.80 3.90
C ALA A 159 -2.69 2.68 4.85
N ALA A 160 -2.71 2.36 6.16
CA ALA A 160 -3.55 3.04 7.15
C ALA A 160 -3.26 4.54 7.36
N GLN A 161 -2.16 5.08 6.83
CA GLN A 161 -1.89 6.53 6.85
C GLN A 161 -2.67 7.32 5.78
N TRP A 162 -3.29 6.65 4.80
CA TRP A 162 -4.12 7.30 3.79
C TRP A 162 -5.51 7.60 4.35
N LEU A 163 -5.84 8.89 4.49
CA LEU A 163 -7.12 9.32 5.06
C LEU A 163 -8.31 8.92 4.20
N SER A 164 -9.45 8.67 4.84
CA SER A 164 -10.69 8.28 4.18
C SER A 164 -11.26 9.36 3.26
N ARG A 165 -10.87 10.63 3.49
CA ARG A 165 -11.24 11.78 2.68
C ARG A 165 -10.22 12.91 2.83
N LYS A 166 -10.21 13.82 1.85
CA LYS A 166 -9.45 15.08 1.93
C LYS A 166 -10.18 16.06 2.87
N PRO A 167 -9.58 16.51 3.99
CA PRO A 167 -10.25 17.40 4.96
C PRO A 167 -10.41 18.83 4.45
N CYS A 168 -9.34 19.38 3.87
CA CYS A 168 -9.31 20.72 3.29
C CYS A 168 -8.24 20.82 2.19
N ASN A 169 -8.25 21.93 1.43
CA ASN A 169 -7.15 22.28 0.55
C ASN A 169 -6.00 22.89 1.36
N LEU A 170 -4.77 22.56 0.98
CA LEU A 170 -3.58 23.16 1.57
C LEU A 170 -3.19 24.36 0.71
N THR A 171 -2.99 25.52 1.35
CA THR A 171 -2.72 26.78 0.64
C THR A 171 -1.27 26.91 0.19
N LYS A 172 -0.31 26.43 0.99
CA LYS A 172 1.14 26.63 0.75
C LYS A 172 1.98 25.37 0.96
N ALA A 173 1.36 24.21 0.91
CA ALA A 173 2.05 22.94 1.11
C ALA A 173 1.39 21.82 0.31
N LEU A 174 2.15 20.77 0.01
CA LEU A 174 1.63 19.57 -0.65
C LEU A 174 1.22 18.47 0.33
N LEU A 175 1.75 18.51 1.55
CA LEU A 175 1.43 17.58 2.62
C LEU A 175 1.12 18.38 3.88
N HIS A 176 0.05 18.02 4.57
CA HIS A 176 -0.47 18.76 5.73
C HIS A 176 0.60 18.97 6.81
N LYS A 177 1.49 17.99 7.01
CA LYS A 177 2.65 18.08 7.91
C LYS A 177 3.49 19.35 7.69
N PHE A 178 3.64 19.77 6.44
CA PHE A 178 4.46 20.92 6.05
C PHE A 178 3.67 22.22 5.90
N SER A 179 2.36 22.22 6.17
CA SER A 179 1.59 23.46 6.17
C SER A 179 2.02 24.37 7.33
N GLU A 180 2.17 25.66 7.06
CA GLU A 180 2.36 26.67 8.10
C GLU A 180 1.02 27.16 8.68
N VAL A 181 -0.11 26.77 8.07
CA VAL A 181 -1.45 27.11 8.52
C VAL A 181 -1.92 26.08 9.54
N LEU A 182 -2.06 26.51 10.79
CA LEU A 182 -2.40 25.62 11.90
C LEU A 182 -3.78 24.97 11.74
N ASP A 183 -4.76 25.69 11.21
CA ASP A 183 -6.11 25.15 10.99
C ASP A 183 -6.10 24.01 9.96
N GLU A 184 -5.34 24.14 8.87
CA GLU A 184 -5.16 23.05 7.89
C GLU A 184 -4.58 21.80 8.56
N LYS A 185 -3.53 21.96 9.39
CA LYS A 185 -2.96 20.84 10.16
C LYS A 185 -3.98 20.19 11.07
N ASN A 186 -4.74 20.99 11.82
CA ASN A 186 -5.73 20.52 12.77
C ASN A 186 -6.86 19.72 12.07
N GLU A 187 -7.34 20.16 10.91
CA GLU A 187 -8.36 19.42 10.16
C GLU A 187 -7.85 18.04 9.71
N PHE A 188 -6.60 17.95 9.26
CA PHE A 188 -5.97 16.67 8.92
C PHE A 188 -5.76 15.78 10.16
N SER A 189 -5.36 16.35 11.29
CA SER A 189 -5.23 15.60 12.55
C SER A 189 -6.57 15.03 13.03
N ARG A 190 -7.66 15.81 12.99
CA ARG A 190 -9.00 15.32 13.39
C ARG A 190 -9.51 14.21 12.45
N GLN A 191 -9.24 14.34 11.16
CA GLN A 191 -9.58 13.29 10.20
C GLN A 191 -8.79 12.00 10.51
N ALA A 192 -7.48 12.12 10.73
CA ALA A 192 -6.62 10.98 11.06
C ALA A 192 -7.06 10.29 12.36
N GLU A 193 -7.44 11.06 13.39
CA GLU A 193 -7.96 10.53 14.65
C GLU A 193 -9.25 9.71 14.44
N THR A 194 -10.20 10.29 13.70
CA THR A 194 -11.48 9.62 13.37
C THR A 194 -11.25 8.34 12.58
N ASP A 195 -10.39 8.41 11.57
CA ASP A 195 -10.07 7.28 10.69
C ASP A 195 -9.34 6.17 11.44
N TRP A 196 -8.41 6.54 12.33
CA TRP A 196 -7.66 5.60 13.14
C TRP A 196 -8.55 4.85 14.15
N GLU A 197 -9.41 5.58 14.87
CA GLU A 197 -10.38 4.97 15.78
C GLU A 197 -11.28 4.00 15.00
N ARG A 198 -11.83 4.44 13.88
CA ARG A 198 -12.72 3.64 13.06
C ARG A 198 -12.03 2.39 12.52
N PHE A 199 -10.81 2.52 12.00
CA PHE A 199 -10.00 1.39 11.54
C PHE A 199 -9.83 0.37 12.65
N LEU A 200 -9.34 0.77 13.83
CA LEU A 200 -9.11 -0.15 14.95
C LEU A 200 -10.40 -0.83 15.41
N LEU A 201 -11.52 -0.11 15.50
CA LEU A 201 -12.82 -0.67 15.88
C LEU A 201 -13.31 -1.72 14.88
N MET A 202 -13.18 -1.46 13.57
CA MET A 202 -13.59 -2.41 12.54
C MET A 202 -12.69 -3.65 12.55
N ARG A 203 -11.36 -3.49 12.64
CA ARG A 203 -10.42 -4.62 12.74
C ARG A 203 -10.68 -5.45 13.99
N ALA A 204 -10.91 -4.82 15.14
CA ALA A 204 -11.22 -5.53 16.38
C ALA A 204 -12.49 -6.37 16.28
N ARG A 205 -13.49 -5.91 15.52
CA ARG A 205 -14.74 -6.65 15.26
C ARG A 205 -14.53 -7.85 14.34
N GLU A 206 -13.64 -7.74 13.36
CA GLU A 206 -13.34 -8.79 12.38
C GLU A 206 -12.43 -9.88 12.93
N LEU A 207 -11.51 -9.52 13.82
CA LEU A 207 -10.59 -10.48 14.44
C LEU A 207 -11.34 -11.53 15.26
N SER A 208 -11.00 -12.78 15.00
CA SER A 208 -11.38 -13.92 15.82
C SER A 208 -10.75 -13.84 17.21
N GLU A 209 -11.31 -14.58 18.16
CA GLU A 209 -10.72 -14.72 19.49
C GLU A 209 -9.28 -15.25 19.40
N GLY A 210 -8.33 -14.51 19.98
CA GLY A 210 -6.89 -14.79 19.89
C GLY A 210 -6.23 -14.36 18.57
N GLY A 211 -7.00 -13.78 17.65
CA GLY A 211 -6.50 -13.21 16.41
C GLY A 211 -5.60 -12.00 16.65
N LYS A 212 -4.72 -11.72 15.68
CA LYS A 212 -3.72 -10.64 15.79
C LYS A 212 -3.74 -9.76 14.56
N LEU A 213 -3.42 -8.49 14.75
CA LEU A 213 -3.22 -7.50 13.70
C LEU A 213 -1.80 -6.97 13.78
N VAL A 214 -1.06 -6.98 12.66
CA VAL A 214 0.24 -6.33 12.53
C VAL A 214 0.12 -5.15 11.58
N LEU A 215 0.61 -3.99 12.03
CA LEU A 215 0.55 -2.73 11.29
C LEU A 215 1.95 -2.19 11.09
N VAL A 216 2.26 -1.85 9.85
CA VAL A 216 3.46 -1.11 9.46
C VAL A 216 2.98 0.19 8.84
N MET A 217 3.35 1.33 9.41
CA MET A 217 2.90 2.63 8.93
C MET A 217 4.00 3.67 9.10
N PHE A 218 3.92 4.73 8.29
CA PHE A 218 4.77 5.89 8.50
C PHE A 218 4.37 6.61 9.78
N LEU A 219 5.36 6.86 10.63
CA LEU A 219 5.19 7.67 11.83
C LEU A 219 5.85 9.02 11.63
N ASP A 220 5.25 10.04 12.25
CA ASP A 220 5.90 11.33 12.34
C ASP A 220 7.07 11.25 13.32
N ARG A 221 8.28 11.52 12.83
CA ARG A 221 9.42 11.84 13.68
C ARG A 221 9.83 13.29 13.40
N GLU A 222 10.06 14.03 14.48
CA GLU A 222 10.44 15.45 14.47
C GLU A 222 11.70 15.73 13.62
N ASP A 223 12.50 14.70 13.32
CA ASP A 223 13.80 14.80 12.64
C ASP A 223 13.79 14.47 11.13
N CYS A 224 12.65 14.20 10.47
CA CYS A 224 12.66 13.91 9.01
C CYS A 224 12.88 15.17 8.13
N LYS A 225 14.10 15.70 8.14
CA LYS A 225 14.54 16.84 7.30
C LYS A 225 14.54 16.50 5.79
N HIS A 226 14.81 15.26 5.43
CA HIS A 226 14.84 14.81 4.03
C HIS A 226 13.44 14.85 3.40
N CYS A 227 12.42 14.42 4.15
CA CYS A 227 11.02 14.50 3.73
C CYS A 227 10.65 15.97 3.42
N TYR A 228 10.96 16.89 4.34
CA TYR A 228 10.67 18.31 4.17
C TYR A 228 11.28 18.89 2.88
N SER A 229 12.56 18.62 2.62
CA SER A 229 13.25 19.13 1.44
C SER A 229 12.62 18.67 0.12
N LEU A 230 12.18 17.40 0.04
CA LEU A 230 11.54 16.86 -1.15
C LEU A 230 10.20 17.56 -1.42
N TYR A 231 9.29 17.60 -0.44
CA TYR A 231 7.96 18.17 -0.62
C TYR A 231 8.00 19.69 -0.83
N ASN A 232 8.91 20.40 -0.16
CA ASN A 232 9.13 21.83 -0.40
C ASN A 232 9.70 22.08 -1.81
N GLY A 233 10.62 21.23 -2.27
CA GLY A 233 11.14 21.30 -3.64
C GLY A 233 10.04 21.11 -4.69
N LEU A 234 9.18 20.11 -4.52
CA LEU A 234 8.03 19.86 -5.38
C LEU A 234 7.05 21.04 -5.38
N TYR A 235 6.76 21.60 -4.21
CA TYR A 235 5.88 22.76 -4.09
C TYR A 235 6.44 23.97 -4.87
N LYS A 236 7.75 24.25 -4.75
CA LYS A 236 8.41 25.32 -5.52
C LYS A 236 8.38 25.11 -7.03
N VAL A 237 8.47 23.86 -7.49
CA VAL A 237 8.31 23.53 -8.91
C VAL A 237 6.91 23.89 -9.38
N LEU A 238 5.88 23.55 -8.61
CA LEU A 238 4.48 23.90 -8.94
C LEU A 238 4.24 25.41 -8.91
N GLU A 239 4.83 26.14 -7.95
CA GLU A 239 4.80 27.61 -7.95
C GLU A 239 5.48 28.21 -9.18
N GLY A 240 6.61 27.65 -9.63
CA GLY A 240 7.28 28.05 -10.87
C GLY A 240 6.40 27.81 -12.09
N MET A 241 5.79 26.63 -12.19
CA MET A 241 4.86 26.30 -13.28
C MET A 241 3.63 27.23 -13.32
N ALA A 242 3.11 27.64 -12.17
CA ALA A 242 2.02 28.62 -12.11
C ALA A 242 2.47 30.01 -12.59
N LYS A 243 3.66 30.47 -12.16
CA LYS A 243 4.25 31.76 -12.61
C LYS A 243 4.49 31.78 -14.12
N ASP A 244 4.90 30.64 -14.68
CA ASP A 244 5.14 30.47 -16.11
C ASP A 244 3.84 30.22 -16.91
N ASN A 245 2.66 30.25 -16.26
CA ASN A 245 1.35 29.98 -16.86
C ASN A 245 1.21 28.59 -17.50
N ILE A 246 2.01 27.61 -17.04
CA ILE A 246 1.89 26.20 -17.43
C ILE A 246 0.68 25.57 -16.74
N ILE A 247 0.42 25.97 -15.49
CA ILE A 247 -0.75 25.57 -14.70
C ILE A 247 -1.45 26.82 -14.13
N THR A 248 -2.70 26.64 -13.69
CA THR A 248 -3.39 27.67 -12.90
C THR A 248 -2.83 27.71 -11.48
N GLU A 249 -2.94 28.87 -10.82
CA GLU A 249 -2.51 29.01 -9.43
C GLU A 249 -3.21 28.00 -8.52
N MET A 250 -2.45 27.40 -7.60
CA MET A 250 -2.98 26.50 -6.58
C MET A 250 -3.85 27.33 -5.62
N ARG A 251 -5.16 27.02 -5.55
CA ARG A 251 -6.15 27.66 -4.66
C ARG A 251 -6.52 26.76 -3.49
#